data_AF-A0A955TPV3-F1
#
_entry.id   AF-A0A955TPV3-F1
#
_cell.length_a   1.000
_cell.length_b   1.000
_cell.length_c   1.000
_cell.angle_alpha   90.00
_cell.angle_beta   90.00
_cell.angle_gamma   90.00
#
_symmetry.space_group_name_H-M   'P 1'
#
loop_
_entity.id
_entity.type
_entity.pdbx_description
1 polymer ?
#
loop_
_entity_poly.entity_id
_entity_poly.type
_entity_poly.pdbx_seq_one_letter_code
_entity_poly.pdbx_strand_id
1 'polypeptide(L)'
;FLLEMGMTASRRLQDLKHAGPSFILFGLIAPNIFAAFGIVVAHGYSMFLGVPFELGTYALFAVLCGAASYIAVPAVQRLAIPEASPTLPLAASLGLTFSYNVTIGIPVYIMIATAITRAMPVG
;
A
#
# COMPACT_ATOMS: atom_id res chain seq x y z
N PHE A 1 -13.51 -7.46 -14.07
CA PHE A 1 -13.18 -7.05 -12.69
C PHE A 1 -11.81 -6.39 -12.56
N LEU A 2 -10.67 -7.12 -12.63
CA LEU A 2 -9.34 -6.50 -12.48
C LEU A 2 -9.04 -5.41 -13.52
N LEU A 3 -9.39 -5.65 -14.78
CA LEU A 3 -9.21 -4.69 -15.88
C LEU A 3 -10.12 -3.46 -15.73
N GLU A 4 -11.32 -3.64 -15.16
CA GLU A 4 -12.30 -2.59 -14.90
C GLU A 4 -11.88 -1.70 -13.72
N MET A 5 -11.36 -2.30 -12.66
CA MET A 5 -10.72 -1.59 -11.54
C MET A 5 -9.49 -0.80 -12.03
N GLY A 6 -8.67 -1.38 -12.91
CA GLY A 6 -7.53 -0.70 -13.52
C GLY A 6 -7.92 0.49 -14.40
N MET A 7 -8.95 0.35 -15.24
CA MET A 7 -9.48 1.46 -16.04
C MET A 7 -10.08 2.56 -15.16
N THR A 8 -10.76 2.18 -14.06
CA THR A 8 -11.32 3.12 -13.09
C THR A 8 -10.21 3.89 -12.36
N ALA A 9 -9.15 3.19 -11.92
CA ALA A 9 -7.97 3.82 -11.31
C ALA A 9 -7.31 4.85 -12.24
N SER A 10 -7.12 4.50 -13.52
CA SER A 10 -6.53 5.40 -14.53
C SER A 10 -7.39 6.64 -14.80
N ARG A 11 -8.72 6.48 -14.92
CA ARG A 11 -9.65 7.62 -15.07
C ARG A 11 -9.64 8.55 -13.86
N ARG A 12 -9.56 8.00 -12.65
CA ARG A 12 -9.57 8.78 -11.39
C ARG A 12 -8.23 9.43 -11.07
N LEU A 13 -7.13 8.95 -11.64
CA LEU A 13 -5.80 9.54 -11.52
C LEU A 13 -5.75 11.00 -12.01
N GLN A 14 -6.63 11.37 -12.95
CA GLN A 14 -6.75 12.75 -13.44
C GLN A 14 -7.34 13.71 -12.39
N ASP A 15 -8.25 13.21 -11.54
CA ASP A 15 -8.89 13.99 -10.46
C ASP A 15 -7.87 14.36 -9.36
N LEU A 16 -6.79 13.58 -9.24
CA LEU A 16 -5.73 13.77 -8.24
C LEU A 16 -4.94 15.09 -8.41
N LYS A 17 -4.97 15.69 -9.62
CA LYS A 17 -4.32 16.98 -9.90
C LYS A 17 -4.82 18.11 -9.00
N HIS A 18 -6.03 17.99 -8.46
CA HIS A 18 -6.66 18.98 -7.58
C HIS A 18 -6.31 18.80 -6.09
N ALA A 19 -5.69 17.68 -5.69
CA ALA A 19 -5.41 17.36 -4.29
C ALA A 19 -4.18 18.06 -3.70
N GLY A 20 -3.34 18.67 -4.56
CA GLY A 20 -2.10 19.34 -4.17
C GLY A 20 -0.90 18.38 -3.97
N PRO A 21 0.33 18.89 -4.10
CA PRO A 21 1.55 18.07 -4.13
C PRO A 21 1.83 17.34 -2.80
N SER A 22 1.53 17.96 -1.66
CA SER A 22 1.76 17.34 -0.34
C SER A 22 0.92 16.08 -0.13
N PHE A 23 -0.30 16.06 -0.66
CA PHE A 23 -1.20 14.92 -0.54
C PHE A 23 -0.76 13.75 -1.43
N ILE A 24 -0.28 14.06 -2.65
CA ILE A 24 0.33 13.07 -3.53
C ILE A 24 1.58 12.46 -2.89
N LEU A 25 2.43 13.30 -2.30
CA LEU A 25 3.64 12.83 -1.62
C LEU A 25 3.30 11.92 -0.45
N PHE A 26 2.29 12.28 0.36
CA PHE A 26 1.81 11.42 1.45
C PHE A 26 1.33 10.05 0.94
N GLY A 27 0.51 10.02 -0.12
CA GLY A 27 0.00 8.77 -0.69
C GLY A 27 1.08 7.87 -1.30
N LEU A 28 2.24 8.42 -1.64
CA LEU A 28 3.41 7.65 -2.09
C LEU A 28 4.31 7.21 -0.93
N ILE A 29 4.53 8.05 0.08
CA ILE A 29 5.45 7.74 1.18
C ILE A 29 4.80 6.80 2.20
N ALA A 30 3.55 7.04 2.58
CA ALA A 30 2.88 6.30 3.64
C ALA A 30 2.87 4.77 3.41
N PRO A 31 2.53 4.26 2.20
CA PRO A 31 2.56 2.81 1.93
C PRO A 31 3.92 2.17 2.23
N ASN A 32 5.02 2.84 1.87
CA ASN A 32 6.36 2.31 2.09
C ASN A 32 6.73 2.24 3.58
N ILE A 33 6.31 3.24 4.36
CA ILE A 33 6.55 3.25 5.82
C ILE A 33 5.79 2.10 6.47
N PHE A 34 4.50 1.93 6.16
CA PHE A 34 3.68 0.86 6.74
C PHE A 34 4.13 -0.52 6.28
N ALA A 35 4.47 -0.68 5.00
CA ALA A 35 5.00 -1.93 4.46
C ALA A 35 6.33 -2.31 5.11
N ALA A 36 7.27 -1.36 5.26
CA ALA A 36 8.54 -1.60 5.93
C ALA A 36 8.34 -2.01 7.40
N PHE A 37 7.44 -1.33 8.11
CA PHE A 37 7.07 -1.72 9.48
C PHE A 37 6.49 -3.14 9.53
N GLY A 38 5.60 -3.49 8.60
CA GLY A 38 5.06 -4.84 8.45
C GLY A 38 6.15 -5.89 8.24
N ILE A 39 7.13 -5.63 7.38
CA ILE A 39 8.26 -6.54 7.13
C ILE A 39 9.08 -6.74 8.43
N VAL A 40 9.37 -5.68 9.16
CA VAL A 40 10.12 -5.77 10.43
C VAL A 40 9.34 -6.58 11.47
N VAL A 41 8.03 -6.36 11.60
CA VAL A 41 7.17 -7.13 12.52
C VAL A 41 7.12 -8.61 12.12
N ALA A 42 6.93 -8.91 10.83
CA ALA A 42 6.93 -10.27 10.32
C ALA A 42 8.28 -10.96 10.58
N HIS A 43 9.39 -10.22 10.44
CA HIS A 43 10.73 -10.74 10.68
C HIS A 43 11.00 -10.99 12.15
N GLY A 44 10.61 -10.05 13.02
CA GLY A 44 10.68 -10.24 14.47
C GLY A 44 9.87 -11.44 14.94
N TYR A 45 8.70 -11.67 14.33
CA TYR A 45 7.89 -12.85 14.62
C TYR A 45 8.54 -14.15 14.12
N SER A 46 9.12 -14.13 12.91
CA SER A 46 9.90 -15.25 12.36
C SER A 46 11.09 -15.60 13.25
N MET A 47 11.83 -14.60 13.74
CA MET A 47 12.92 -14.77 14.70
C MET A 47 12.45 -15.35 16.04
N PHE A 48 11.35 -14.81 16.59
CA PHE A 48 10.81 -15.25 17.87
C PHE A 48 10.39 -16.73 17.84
N LEU A 49 9.84 -17.18 16.71
CA LEU A 49 9.45 -18.58 16.51
C LEU A 49 10.63 -19.49 16.16
N GLY A 50 11.78 -18.94 15.74
CA GLY A 50 12.88 -19.73 15.18
C GLY A 50 12.51 -20.47 13.88
N VAL A 51 11.51 -19.96 13.14
CA VAL A 51 11.06 -20.57 11.88
C VAL A 51 11.25 -19.54 10.77
N PRO A 52 12.11 -19.81 9.76
CA PRO A 52 12.29 -18.90 8.65
C PRO A 52 11.04 -18.87 7.77
N PHE A 53 10.40 -17.71 7.70
CA PHE A 53 9.27 -17.52 6.79
C PHE A 53 9.73 -17.38 5.34
N GLU A 54 8.88 -17.83 4.42
CA GLU A 54 9.10 -17.63 2.99
C GLU A 54 8.98 -16.16 2.61
N LEU A 55 9.72 -15.75 1.57
CA LEU A 55 9.70 -14.39 1.04
C LEU A 55 8.29 -13.94 0.63
N GLY A 56 7.46 -14.87 0.16
CA GLY A 56 6.06 -14.61 -0.18
C GLY A 56 5.24 -14.11 1.01
N THR A 57 5.48 -14.65 2.22
CA THR A 57 4.78 -14.21 3.44
C THR A 57 5.13 -12.77 3.79
N TYR A 58 6.41 -12.40 3.71
CA TYR A 58 6.84 -11.02 3.91
C TYR A 58 6.22 -10.06 2.90
N ALA A 59 6.24 -10.43 1.62
CA ALA A 59 5.69 -9.61 0.55
C ALA A 59 4.17 -9.40 0.73
N LEU A 60 3.42 -10.47 1.00
CA LEU A 60 1.98 -10.38 1.23
C LEU A 60 1.65 -9.53 2.45
N PHE A 61 2.34 -9.74 3.57
CA PHE A 61 2.10 -8.98 4.79
C PHE A 61 2.46 -7.49 4.61
N ALA A 62 3.57 -7.19 3.93
CA ALA A 62 3.97 -5.83 3.57
C ALA A 62 2.90 -5.12 2.73
N VAL A 63 2.35 -5.81 1.72
CA VAL A 63 1.28 -5.28 0.88
C VAL A 63 0.00 -5.04 1.70
N LEU A 64 -0.35 -5.93 2.62
CA LEU A 64 -1.50 -5.75 3.51
C LEU A 64 -1.32 -4.53 4.41
N CYS A 65 -0.12 -4.32 4.97
CA CYS A 65 0.18 -3.14 5.79
C CYS A 65 0.22 -1.84 4.97
N GLY A 66 0.75 -1.89 3.75
CA GLY A 66 0.89 -0.72 2.87
C GLY A 66 -0.35 -0.38 2.04
N ALA A 67 -1.38 -1.23 2.03
CA ALA A 67 -2.58 -1.00 1.24
C ALA A 67 -3.54 0.02 1.88
N ALA A 68 -4.15 0.85 1.04
CA ALA A 68 -5.23 1.74 1.46
C ALA A 68 -6.59 1.03 1.33
N SER A 69 -7.61 1.50 2.05
CA SER A 69 -8.98 0.99 1.86
C SER A 69 -9.56 1.56 0.57
N TYR A 70 -9.78 0.68 -0.42
CA TYR A 70 -10.21 1.07 -1.76
C TYR A 70 -11.73 1.13 -1.94
N ILE A 71 -12.50 0.57 -1.00
CA ILE A 71 -13.95 0.38 -1.11
C ILE A 71 -14.68 1.06 0.05
N ALA A 72 -14.37 0.68 1.29
CA ALA A 72 -15.11 1.13 2.45
C ALA A 72 -14.84 2.60 2.80
N VAL A 73 -13.57 3.03 2.80
CA VAL A 73 -13.21 4.41 3.18
C VAL A 73 -13.82 5.46 2.25
N PRO A 74 -13.78 5.34 0.91
CA PRO A 74 -14.45 6.30 0.03
C PRO A 74 -15.97 6.36 0.23
N ALA A 75 -16.61 5.22 0.50
CA ALA A 75 -18.05 5.16 0.76
C ALA A 75 -18.43 5.84 2.08
N VAL A 76 -17.70 5.52 3.16
CA VAL A 76 -17.93 6.13 4.48
C VAL A 76 -17.64 7.62 4.45
N GLN A 77 -16.57 8.07 3.79
CA GLN A 77 -16.24 9.49 3.73
C GLN A 77 -17.30 10.30 2.99
N ARG A 78 -17.91 9.75 1.93
CA ARG A 78 -19.05 10.37 1.24
C ARG A 78 -20.29 10.51 2.12
N LEU A 79 -20.52 9.56 3.02
CA LEU A 79 -21.65 9.58 3.95
C LEU A 79 -21.40 10.49 5.15
N ALA A 80 -20.18 10.47 5.70
CA ALA A 80 -19.83 11.20 6.91
C ALA A 80 -19.47 12.67 6.66
N ILE A 81 -18.94 13.00 5.47
CA ILE A 81 -18.50 14.36 5.13
C ILE A 81 -19.00 14.71 3.71
N PRO A 82 -20.28 15.08 3.55
CA PRO A 82 -20.89 15.35 2.25
C PRO A 82 -20.26 16.53 1.51
N GLU A 83 -19.69 17.49 2.26
CA GLU A 83 -19.05 18.69 1.72
C GLU A 83 -17.63 18.44 1.18
N ALA A 84 -17.01 17.31 1.52
CA ALA A 84 -15.72 16.94 0.98
C ALA A 84 -15.85 16.41 -0.46
N SER A 85 -14.83 16.66 -1.28
CA SER A 85 -14.81 16.15 -2.66
C SER A 85 -15.00 14.61 -2.68
N PRO A 86 -16.08 14.10 -3.28
CA PRO A 86 -16.41 12.67 -3.25
C PRO A 86 -15.49 11.84 -4.15
N THR A 87 -14.66 12.49 -4.97
CA THR A 87 -13.74 11.84 -5.92
C THR A 87 -12.31 11.78 -5.41
N LEU A 88 -11.90 12.70 -4.52
CA LEU A 88 -10.52 12.81 -4.04
C LEU A 88 -10.03 11.54 -3.31
N PRO A 89 -10.77 10.96 -2.33
CA PRO A 89 -10.33 9.78 -1.59
C PRO A 89 -10.26 8.55 -2.49
N LEU A 90 -11.19 8.44 -3.45
CA LEU A 90 -11.22 7.37 -4.42
C LEU A 90 -10.02 7.46 -5.38
N ALA A 91 -9.72 8.66 -5.88
CA ALA A 91 -8.55 8.92 -6.73
C ALA A 91 -7.23 8.67 -6.00
N ALA A 92 -7.14 9.06 -4.72
CA ALA A 92 -5.96 8.84 -3.89
C ALA A 92 -5.69 7.35 -3.63
N SER A 93 -6.75 6.61 -3.30
CA SER A 93 -6.66 5.21 -2.93
C SER A 93 -6.42 4.32 -4.17
N LEU A 94 -7.30 4.39 -5.18
CA LEU A 94 -7.20 3.57 -6.40
C LEU A 94 -6.22 4.13 -7.44
N GLY A 95 -6.26 5.44 -7.68
CA GLY A 95 -5.44 6.06 -8.72
C GLY A 95 -3.96 6.10 -8.33
N LEU A 96 -3.64 6.59 -7.14
CA LEU A 96 -2.26 6.75 -6.69
C LEU A 96 -1.74 5.54 -5.92
N THR A 97 -2.31 5.28 -4.74
CA THR A 97 -1.73 4.34 -3.76
C THR A 97 -1.73 2.90 -4.28
N PHE A 98 -2.85 2.45 -4.84
CA PHE A 98 -2.97 1.12 -5.43
C PHE A 98 -2.04 0.94 -6.63
N SER A 99 -2.09 1.85 -7.60
CA SER A 99 -1.23 1.79 -8.79
C SER A 99 0.25 1.78 -8.42
N TYR A 100 0.65 2.63 -7.47
CA TYR A 100 2.02 2.64 -6.93
C TYR A 100 2.38 1.32 -6.27
N ASN A 101 1.53 0.81 -5.36
CA ASN A 101 1.78 -0.44 -4.64
C ASN A 101 1.98 -1.61 -5.60
N VAL A 102 1.14 -1.74 -6.62
CA VAL A 102 1.21 -2.86 -7.58
C VAL A 102 2.42 -2.75 -8.50
N THR A 103 2.75 -1.54 -8.97
CA THR A 103 3.82 -1.35 -9.97
C THR A 103 5.20 -1.24 -9.37
N ILE A 104 5.35 -0.52 -8.26
CA ILE A 104 6.64 -0.18 -7.63
C ILE A 104 6.74 -0.77 -6.22
N GLY A 105 5.67 -0.68 -5.43
CA GLY A 105 5.67 -1.12 -4.03
C GLY A 105 6.03 -2.60 -3.87
N ILE A 106 5.33 -3.51 -4.55
CA ILE A 106 5.58 -4.95 -4.46
C ILE A 106 7.05 -5.32 -4.77
N PRO A 107 7.64 -4.90 -5.92
CA PRO A 107 9.06 -5.13 -6.16
C PRO A 107 9.97 -4.60 -5.05
N VAL A 108 9.72 -3.38 -4.58
CA VAL A 108 10.51 -2.75 -3.50
C VAL A 108 10.38 -3.51 -2.19
N TYR A 109 9.19 -3.97 -1.82
CA TYR A 109 8.94 -4.73 -0.60
C TYR A 109 9.64 -6.08 -0.62
N ILE A 110 9.64 -6.75 -1.77
CA ILE A 110 10.40 -7.99 -1.99
C ILE A 110 11.90 -7.74 -1.83
N MET A 111 12.43 -6.65 -2.38
CA MET A 111 13.84 -6.29 -2.22
C MET A 111 14.20 -6.01 -0.76
N ILE A 112 13.38 -5.25 -0.04
CA ILE A 112 13.58 -4.96 1.39
C ILE A 112 13.53 -6.25 2.22
N ALA A 113 12.51 -7.08 2.00
CA ALA A 113 12.37 -8.35 2.70
C ALA A 113 13.57 -9.29 2.42
N THR A 114 14.04 -9.33 1.17
CA THR A 114 15.24 -10.11 0.79
C THR A 114 16.48 -9.58 1.48
N ALA A 115 16.65 -8.26 1.55
CA ALA A 115 17.79 -7.65 2.23
C ALA A 115 17.78 -7.96 3.73
N ILE A 116 16.63 -7.84 4.39
CA ILE A 116 16.47 -8.11 5.83
C ILE A 116 16.74 -9.59 6.13
N THR A 117 16.10 -10.50 5.42
CA THR A 117 16.25 -11.95 5.64
C THR A 117 17.66 -12.46 5.35
N ARG A 118 18.40 -11.83 4.43
CA ARG A 118 19.81 -12.13 4.18
C ARG A 118 20.75 -11.54 5.23
N ALA A 119 20.49 -10.31 5.67
CA ALA A 119 21.32 -9.63 6.66
C ALA A 119 21.16 -10.26 8.05
N MET A 120 19.95 -10.73 8.37
CA MET A 120 19.60 -11.33 9.64
C MET A 120 18.86 -12.66 9.40
N PRO A 121 19.59 -13.74 9.12
CA PRO A 121 18.97 -15.04 8.93
C PRO A 121 18.34 -15.53 10.24
N VAL A 122 17.14 -16.09 10.14
CA VAL A 122 16.51 -16.85 11.23
C VAL A 122 17.21 -18.21 11.27
N GLY A 123 17.95 -18.45 12.35
CA GLY A 123 18.80 -19.63 12.55
C GLY A 123 18.06 -20.91 12.88
#